data_AF-A0AA96EPG9-F1
#
_entry.id   AF-A0AA96EPG9-F1
#
_cell.length_a   1.000
_cell.length_b   1.000
_cell.length_c   1.000
_cell.angle_alpha   90.00
_cell.angle_beta   90.00
_cell.angle_gamma   90.00
#
_symmetry.space_group_name_H-M   'P 1'
#
loop_
_entity.id
_entity.type
_entity.pdbx_description
1 polymer ?
#
loop_
_entity_poly.entity_id
_entity_poly.type
_entity_poly.pdbx_seq_one_letter_code
_entity_poly.pdbx_strand_id
1 'polypeptide(L)'
;MEELLARATQGVDLDAPDASWRIFWNLMGMVPWTALFWWSLVFLAVGALLGWWRGRLWEGVVWAAVLGPIGWIVILARPRRATPPRLPR
;
A
#
# COMPACT_ATOMS: atom_id res chain seq x y z
N MET A 1 11.83 13.63 -19.90
CA MET A 1 12.44 12.29 -20.11
C MET A 1 13.94 12.35 -19.91
N GLU A 2 14.64 13.26 -20.61
CA GLU A 2 16.10 13.41 -20.51
C GLU A 2 16.59 13.83 -19.13
N GLU A 3 15.82 14.62 -18.39
CA GLU A 3 16.18 15.05 -17.04
C GLU A 3 16.15 13.91 -16.01
N LEU A 4 15.22 12.95 -16.15
CA LEU A 4 15.18 11.74 -15.35
C LEU A 4 16.34 10.80 -15.71
N LEU A 5 16.66 10.71 -17.00
CA LEU A 5 17.78 9.94 -17.52
C LEU A 5 19.12 10.50 -17.03
N ALA A 6 19.33 11.81 -17.13
CA ALA A 6 20.52 12.52 -16.66
C ALA A 6 20.70 12.36 -15.15
N ARG A 7 19.62 12.41 -14.37
CA ARG A 7 19.67 12.24 -12.91
C ARG A 7 19.89 10.78 -12.51
N ALA A 8 19.50 9.82 -13.36
CA ALA A 8 19.75 8.39 -13.14
C ALA A 8 21.21 8.01 -13.47
N THR A 9 21.80 8.63 -14.49
CA THR A 9 23.20 8.41 -14.93
C THR A 9 24.22 9.35 -14.27
N GLN A 10 23.77 10.32 -13.46
CA GLN A 10 24.67 11.26 -12.77
C GLN A 10 25.64 10.51 -11.83
N GLY A 11 26.93 10.48 -12.20
CA GLY A 11 27.98 9.82 -11.43
C GLY A 11 28.09 8.29 -11.63
N VAL A 12 27.45 7.75 -12.67
CA VAL A 12 27.57 6.33 -13.04
C VAL A 12 28.56 6.21 -14.19
N ASP A 13 29.66 5.49 -13.95
CA ASP A 13 30.57 5.04 -14.99
C ASP A 13 29.94 3.81 -15.66
N LEU A 14 29.48 3.97 -16.91
CA LEU A 14 28.68 2.95 -17.61
C LEU A 14 29.50 1.71 -17.98
N ASP A 15 30.83 1.80 -17.91
CA ASP A 15 31.76 0.69 -18.18
C ASP A 15 32.17 -0.09 -16.92
N ALA A 16 31.68 0.31 -15.74
CA ALA A 16 31.93 -0.42 -14.49
C ALA A 16 30.96 -1.60 -14.31
N PRO A 17 31.41 -2.77 -13.83
CA PRO A 17 30.55 -3.94 -13.62
C PRO A 17 29.42 -3.69 -12.59
N ASP A 18 29.57 -2.70 -11.72
CA ASP A 18 28.60 -2.30 -10.71
C ASP A 18 27.62 -1.20 -11.17
N ALA A 19 27.68 -0.77 -12.44
CA ALA A 19 26.86 0.32 -12.98
C ALA A 19 25.36 0.03 -12.85
N SER A 20 24.93 -1.20 -13.11
CA SER A 20 23.53 -1.64 -13.00
C SER A 20 22.98 -1.49 -11.58
N TRP A 21 23.78 -1.81 -10.56
CA TRP A 21 23.40 -1.69 -9.16
C TRP A 21 23.28 -0.22 -8.73
N ARG A 22 24.19 0.64 -9.18
CA ARG A 22 24.13 2.09 -8.90
C ARG A 22 22.93 2.76 -9.55
N ILE A 23 22.62 2.41 -10.80
CA ILE A 23 21.42 2.93 -11.49
C ILE A 23 20.16 2.50 -10.74
N PHE A 24 20.09 1.23 -10.30
CA PHE A 24 18.98 0.74 -9.49
C PHE A 24 18.80 1.54 -8.19
N TRP A 25 19.88 1.80 -7.45
CA TRP A 25 19.80 2.61 -6.22
C TRP A 25 19.43 4.07 -6.48
N ASN A 26 19.92 4.69 -7.56
CA ASN A 26 19.51 6.04 -7.95
C ASN A 26 18.03 6.09 -8.31
N LEU A 27 17.52 5.12 -9.08
CA LEU A 27 16.10 5.02 -9.40
C LEU A 27 15.24 4.80 -8.15
N MET A 28 15.69 3.93 -7.25
CA MET A 28 15.06 3.76 -5.94
C MET A 28 15.07 5.09 -5.17
N GLY A 29 16.17 5.84 -5.14
CA GLY A 29 16.23 7.14 -4.47
C GLY A 29 15.27 8.20 -5.03
N MET A 30 14.86 8.09 -6.29
CA MET A 30 13.89 8.99 -6.91
C MET A 30 12.43 8.69 -6.53
N VAL A 31 12.15 7.45 -6.12
CA VAL A 31 10.81 7.06 -5.70
C VAL A 31 10.55 7.67 -4.32
N PRO A 32 9.41 8.36 -4.10
CA PRO A 32 9.10 8.97 -2.81
C PRO A 32 8.64 7.91 -1.79
N TRP A 33 9.57 7.05 -1.36
CA TRP A 33 9.31 5.93 -0.43
C TRP A 33 8.61 6.37 0.84
N THR A 34 9.03 7.50 1.40
CA THR A 34 8.41 8.07 2.60
C THR A 34 6.92 8.35 2.36
N ALA A 35 6.58 8.98 1.23
CA ALA A 35 5.20 9.28 0.89
C ALA A 35 4.40 7.99 0.64
N LEU A 36 4.94 7.03 -0.11
CA LEU A 36 4.30 5.74 -0.38
C LEU A 36 4.04 4.96 0.92
N PHE A 37 4.99 4.98 1.85
CA PHE A 37 4.88 4.33 3.14
C PHE A 37 3.77 4.97 3.99
N TRP A 38 3.75 6.30 4.10
CA TRP A 38 2.70 7.01 4.82
C TRP A 38 1.32 6.83 4.17
N TRP A 39 1.23 6.87 2.85
CA TRP A 39 -0.02 6.59 2.13
C TRP A 39 -0.51 5.16 2.38
N SER A 40 0.40 4.18 2.39
CA SER A 40 0.07 2.80 2.72
C SER A 40 -0.44 2.69 4.16
N LEU A 41 0.19 3.37 5.10
CA LEU A 41 -0.24 3.41 6.50
C LEU A 41 -1.61 4.06 6.66
N VAL A 42 -1.89 5.14 5.93
CA VAL A 42 -3.21 5.80 5.90
C VAL A 42 -4.26 4.84 5.35
N PHE A 43 -3.99 4.15 4.24
CA PHE A 43 -4.94 3.17 3.68
C PHE A 43 -5.22 2.02 4.65
N LEU A 44 -4.19 1.54 5.35
CA LEU A 44 -4.32 0.51 6.37
C LEU A 44 -5.13 1.00 7.58
N ALA A 45 -4.89 2.22 8.05
CA ALA A 45 -5.61 2.83 9.17
C ALA A 45 -7.09 3.05 8.83
N VAL A 46 -7.39 3.56 7.64
CA VAL A 46 -8.78 3.74 7.17
C VAL A 46 -9.47 2.38 7.00
N GLY A 47 -8.78 1.38 6.43
CA GLY A 47 -9.28 0.02 6.32
C GLY A 47 -9.58 -0.64 7.66
N ALA A 48 -8.67 -0.46 8.63
CA ALA A 48 -8.85 -0.92 10.00
C ALA A 48 -10.06 -0.23 10.66
N LEU A 49 -10.21 1.08 10.49
CA LEU A 49 -11.33 1.84 11.04
C LEU A 49 -12.67 1.39 10.44
N LEU A 50 -12.74 1.21 9.12
CA LEU A 50 -13.92 0.67 8.43
C LEU A 50 -14.24 -0.78 8.88
N GLY A 51 -13.21 -1.60 9.05
CA GLY A 51 -13.31 -2.94 9.63
C GLY A 51 -13.83 -2.92 11.06
N TRP A 52 -13.36 -1.97 11.89
CA TRP A 52 -13.84 -1.72 13.25
C TRP A 52 -15.34 -1.46 13.26
N TRP A 53 -15.80 -0.51 12.44
CA TRP A 53 -17.19 -0.08 12.36
C TRP A 53 -18.15 -1.21 11.92
N ARG A 54 -17.64 -2.20 11.19
CA ARG A 54 -18.40 -3.38 10.74
C ARG A 54 -18.23 -4.60 11.65
N GLY A 55 -17.45 -4.51 12.73
CA GLY A 55 -17.18 -5.64 13.65
C GLY A 55 -16.25 -6.70 13.07
N ARG A 56 -15.47 -6.36 12.04
CA ARG A 56 -14.56 -7.26 11.29
C ARG A 56 -13.21 -6.60 11.04
N LEU A 57 -12.52 -6.21 12.12
CA LEU A 57 -11.23 -5.53 12.11
C LEU A 57 -10.19 -6.20 11.21
N TRP A 58 -9.99 -7.51 11.40
CA TRP A 58 -9.00 -8.26 10.64
C TRP A 58 -9.27 -8.27 9.14
N GLU A 59 -10.52 -8.41 8.71
CA GLU A 59 -10.84 -8.34 7.29
C GLU A 59 -10.64 -6.93 6.74
N GLY A 60 -10.94 -5.90 7.53
CA GLY A 60 -10.71 -4.52 7.12
C GLY A 60 -9.24 -4.21 6.84
N VAL A 61 -8.36 -4.71 7.71
CA VAL A 61 -6.90 -4.62 7.56
C VAL A 61 -6.42 -5.42 6.35
N VAL A 62 -6.85 -6.69 6.21
CA VAL A 62 -6.41 -7.56 5.12
C VAL A 62 -6.84 -7.02 3.75
N TRP A 63 -8.09 -6.59 3.61
CA TRP A 63 -8.57 -6.05 2.34
C TRP A 63 -7.94 -4.71 1.98
N ALA A 64 -7.72 -3.82 2.95
CA ALA A 64 -7.04 -2.55 2.70
C ALA A 64 -5.54 -2.74 2.42
N ALA A 65 -4.89 -3.76 2.98
CA ALA A 65 -3.50 -4.07 2.69
C ALA A 65 -3.33 -4.70 1.29
N VAL A 66 -4.24 -5.58 0.86
CA VAL A 66 -4.13 -6.29 -0.43
C VAL A 66 -4.63 -5.46 -1.60
N LEU A 67 -5.74 -4.74 -1.44
CA LEU A 67 -6.42 -4.00 -2.51
C LEU A 67 -6.27 -2.48 -2.38
N GLY A 68 -5.58 -1.98 -1.35
CA GLY A 68 -5.49 -0.55 -1.08
C GLY A 68 -6.86 0.10 -0.90
N PRO A 69 -7.15 1.24 -1.55
CA PRO A 69 -8.44 1.92 -1.44
C PRO A 69 -9.62 1.10 -2.00
N ILE A 70 -9.37 0.16 -2.92
CA ILE A 70 -10.43 -0.73 -3.46
C ILE A 70 -10.93 -1.69 -2.36
N GLY A 71 -10.07 -2.06 -1.41
CA GLY A 71 -10.42 -2.90 -0.27
C GLY A 71 -11.55 -2.31 0.59
N TRP A 72 -11.70 -0.98 0.60
CA TRP A 72 -12.79 -0.30 1.31
C TRP A 72 -14.16 -0.64 0.75
N ILE A 73 -14.27 -0.73 -0.58
CA ILE A 73 -15.52 -1.05 -1.27
C ILE A 73 -15.95 -2.47 -0.92
N VAL A 74 -15.00 -3.41 -0.85
CA VAL A 74 -15.26 -4.80 -0.47
C VAL A 74 -15.82 -4.87 0.97
N ILE A 75 -15.26 -4.10 1.90
CA ILE A 75 -15.74 -4.02 3.29
C ILE A 75 -17.15 -3.41 3.36
N LEU A 76 -17.42 -2.37 2.56
CA LEU A 76 -18.73 -1.71 2.53
C LEU A 76 -19.83 -2.58 1.90
N ALA A 77 -19.51 -3.27 0.81
CA ALA A 77 -20.42 -4.12 0.06
C ALA A 77 -20.75 -5.41 0.81
N ARG A 78 -19.87 -5.85 1.72
CA ARG A 78 -20.11 -7.09 2.47
C ARG A 78 -21.19 -6.85 3.54
N PRO A 79 -22.26 -7.67 3.58
CA PRO A 79 -23.29 -7.54 4.58
C PRO A 79 -22.70 -7.70 5.99
N ARG A 80 -23.18 -6.88 6.94
CA ARG A 80 -22.84 -7.03 8.36
C ARG A 80 -23.20 -8.47 8.76
N ARG A 81 -22.33 -9.14 9.54
CA ARG A 81 -22.69 -10.42 10.17
C ARG A 81 -23.95 -10.15 10.99
N ALA A 82 -25.11 -10.57 10.48
CA ALA A 82 -26.32 -10.66 11.26
C ALA A 82 -26.02 -11.72 12.31
N THR A 83 -25.75 -11.30 13.55
CA THR A 83 -25.78 -12.21 14.67
C THR A 83 -27.20 -12.79 14.66
N PRO A 84 -27.40 -14.10 14.42
CA PRO A 84 -28.72 -14.67 14.47
C PRO A 84 -29.30 -14.37 15.86
N PRO A 85 -30.57 -13.95 15.97
CA PRO A 85 -31.17 -13.66 17.26
C PRO A 85 -30.98 -14.87 18.16
N ARG A 86 -30.49 -14.64 19.38
CA ARG A 86 -30.35 -15.72 20.37
C ARG A 86 -31.76 -16.26 20.62
N LEU A 87 -31.98 -17.53 20.29
CA LEU A 87 -33.23 -18.21 20.60
C LEU A 87 -33.46 -18.12 22.12
N PRO A 88 -34.65 -17.66 22.58
CA PRO A 88 -34.98 -17.67 23.99
C PRO A 88 -34.96 -19.12 24.51
N ARG A 89 -34.31 -19.32 25.65
CA ARG A 89 -34.36 -20.59 26.41
C ARG A 89 -35.66 -20.69 27.18
#